data_AF-A0A2N5I714-F1
#
_entry.id   AF-A0A2N5I714-F1
#
_cell.length_a   1.000
_cell.length_b   1.000
_cell.length_c   1.000
_cell.angle_alpha   90.00
_cell.angle_beta   90.00
_cell.angle_gamma   90.00
#
_symmetry.space_group_name_H-M   'P 1'
#
loop_
_entity.id
_entity.type
_entity.pdbx_description
1 polymer ?
#
loop_
_entity_poly.entity_id
_entity_poly.type
_entity_poly.pdbx_seq_one_letter_code
_entity_poly.pdbx_strand_id
1 'polypeptide(L)'
;MHDYIKERTIKIGKYIVETKKTVRVIAKEFGVSKSTVHKDLTERLPEINPDLANEVKDILDYHKSIRHLRGGEATKMKYKRTEREEETVK
;
A
#
# COMPACT_ATOMS: atom_id res chain seq x y z
N MET A 1 -4.10 -13.45 23.19
CA MET A 1 -3.37 -12.15 23.28
C MET A 1 -2.86 -11.65 21.91
N HIS A 2 -2.63 -12.54 20.92
CA HIS A 2 -2.30 -12.15 19.54
C HIS A 2 -3.54 -12.01 18.63
N ASP A 3 -4.74 -12.19 19.17
CA ASP A 3 -5.97 -12.30 18.38
C ASP A 3 -6.32 -10.98 17.69
N TYR A 4 -6.03 -9.84 18.34
CA TYR A 4 -6.19 -8.52 17.73
C TYR A 4 -5.31 -8.31 16.48
N ILE A 5 -4.12 -8.91 16.46
CA ILE A 5 -3.21 -8.83 15.30
C ILE A 5 -3.73 -9.71 14.17
N LYS A 6 -4.25 -10.90 14.50
CA LYS A 6 -4.82 -11.80 13.51
C LYS A 6 -6.03 -11.17 12.82
N GLU A 7 -6.95 -10.62 13.61
CA GLU A 7 -8.14 -9.93 13.09
C GLU A 7 -7.76 -8.72 12.23
N ARG A 8 -6.80 -7.90 12.69
CA ARG A 8 -6.29 -6.77 11.90
C ARG A 8 -5.73 -7.23 10.57
N THR A 9 -4.93 -8.29 10.58
CA THR A 9 -4.26 -8.81 9.38
C THR A 9 -5.28 -9.30 8.35
N ILE A 10 -6.30 -10.04 8.79
CA ILE A 10 -7.41 -10.49 7.93
C ILE A 10 -8.18 -9.27 7.38
N LYS A 11 -8.49 -8.29 8.23
CA LYS A 11 -9.23 -7.08 7.81
C LYS A 11 -8.47 -6.29 6.75
N ILE A 12 -7.17 -6.10 6.94
CA ILE A 12 -6.29 -5.44 5.95
C ILE A 12 -6.24 -6.27 4.66
N GLY A 13 -6.06 -7.59 4.75
CA GLY A 13 -6.00 -8.47 3.59
C GLY A 13 -7.27 -8.39 2.73
N LYS A 14 -8.45 -8.52 3.35
CA LYS A 14 -9.74 -8.38 2.66
C LYS A 14 -9.92 -7.00 2.04
N TYR A 15 -9.53 -5.95 2.76
CA TYR A 15 -9.63 -4.58 2.25
C TYR A 15 -8.70 -4.31 1.06
N ILE A 16 -7.52 -4.92 1.01
CA ILE A 16 -6.63 -4.87 -0.17
C ILE A 16 -7.33 -5.48 -1.37
N VAL A 17 -7.92 -6.67 -1.21
CA VAL A 17 -8.59 -7.40 -2.29
C VAL A 17 -9.79 -6.61 -2.83
N GLU A 18 -10.60 -6.06 -1.93
CA GLU A 18 -11.79 -5.29 -2.27
C GLU A 18 -11.46 -3.95 -2.96
N THR A 19 -10.51 -3.19 -2.40
CA THR A 19 -10.22 -1.83 -2.89
C THR A 19 -9.11 -1.78 -3.94
N LYS A 20 -8.29 -2.83 -4.05
CA LYS A 20 -7.07 -2.90 -4.87
C LYS A 20 -6.14 -1.69 -4.67
N LYS A 21 -6.20 -1.06 -3.50
CA LYS A 21 -5.36 0.09 -3.15
C LYS A 21 -3.94 -0.35 -2.81
N THR A 22 -3.00 0.59 -2.90
CA THR A 22 -1.61 0.33 -2.45
C THR A 22 -1.49 0.27 -0.94
N VAL A 23 -0.51 -0.49 -0.46
CA VAL A 23 -0.10 -0.54 0.96
C VAL A 23 0.14 0.84 1.59
N ARG A 24 0.57 1.85 0.83
CA ARG A 24 0.78 3.21 1.35
C ARG A 24 -0.55 3.91 1.68
N VAL A 25 -1.59 3.69 0.88
CA VAL A 25 -2.91 4.28 1.11
C VAL A 25 -3.57 3.58 2.29
N ILE A 26 -3.52 2.26 2.30
CA ILE A 26 -4.10 1.43 3.37
C ILE A 26 -3.42 1.72 4.71
N ALA A 27 -2.11 1.89 4.73
CA ALA A 27 -1.38 2.32 5.93
C ALA A 27 -1.93 3.63 6.52
N LYS A 28 -2.23 4.62 5.67
CA LYS A 28 -2.82 5.89 6.12
C LYS A 28 -4.24 5.71 6.66
N GLU A 29 -5.07 4.92 5.99
CA GLU A 29 -6.46 4.69 6.39
C GLU A 29 -6.58 3.89 7.70
N PHE A 30 -5.68 2.93 7.92
CA PHE A 30 -5.65 2.11 9.13
C PHE A 30 -4.80 2.71 10.26
N GLY A 31 -4.22 3.90 10.06
CA GLY A 31 -3.41 4.58 11.07
C GLY A 31 -2.13 3.83 11.47
N VAL A 32 -1.58 3.01 10.58
CA VAL A 32 -0.40 2.17 10.83
C VAL A 32 0.72 2.49 9.85
N SER A 33 1.95 2.09 10.17
CA SER A 33 3.06 2.30 9.25
C SER A 33 2.97 1.36 8.04
N LYS A 34 3.48 1.81 6.89
CA LYS A 34 3.63 0.97 5.69
C LYS A 34 4.38 -0.34 6.00
N SER A 35 5.43 -0.28 6.83
CA SER A 35 6.22 -1.46 7.19
C SER A 35 5.40 -2.44 8.03
N THR A 36 4.58 -1.94 8.95
CA THR A 36 3.66 -2.76 9.75
C THR A 36 2.66 -3.50 8.86
N VAL A 37 2.02 -2.79 7.92
CA VAL A 37 1.10 -3.41 6.94
C VAL A 37 1.82 -4.46 6.11
N HIS A 38 3.05 -4.18 5.66
CA HIS A 38 3.80 -5.14 4.85
C HIS A 38 4.12 -6.40 5.64
N LYS A 39 4.63 -6.28 6.89
CA LYS A 39 4.90 -7.45 7.75
C LYS A 39 3.63 -8.26 8.01
N ASP A 40 2.52 -7.59 8.32
CA ASP A 40 1.24 -8.25 8.54
C ASP A 40 0.82 -9.06 7.30
N LEU A 41 0.97 -8.51 6.10
CA LEU A 41 0.54 -9.18 4.87
C LEU A 41 1.51 -10.26 4.36
N THR A 42 2.82 -10.09 4.52
CA THR A 42 3.80 -11.02 3.96
C THR A 42 4.28 -12.08 4.94
N GLU A 43 4.27 -11.80 6.23
CA GLU A 43 4.72 -12.75 7.26
C GLU A 43 3.51 -13.38 7.99
N ARG A 44 2.51 -12.58 8.40
CA ARG A 44 1.44 -13.06 9.28
C ARG A 44 0.22 -13.60 8.53
N LEU A 45 -0.17 -12.97 7.43
CA LEU A 45 -1.34 -13.37 6.66
C LEU A 45 -1.23 -14.80 6.09
N PRO A 46 -0.07 -15.27 5.56
CA PRO A 46 0.06 -16.64 5.08
C PRO A 46 -0.14 -17.70 6.17
N GLU A 47 0.24 -17.40 7.42
CA GLU A 47 0.05 -18.30 8.56
C GLU A 47 -1.42 -18.41 9.00
N ILE A 48 -2.23 -17.39 8.71
CA ILE A 48 -3.62 -17.30 9.14
C ILE A 48 -4.57 -17.73 8.01
N ASN A 49 -4.34 -17.22 6.80
CA ASN A 49 -5.16 -17.49 5.62
C ASN A 49 -4.28 -17.44 4.35
N PRO A 50 -3.80 -18.61 3.88
CA PRO A 50 -2.92 -18.69 2.72
C PRO A 50 -3.61 -18.28 1.41
N ASP A 51 -4.92 -18.54 1.27
CA ASP A 51 -5.67 -18.19 0.07
C ASP A 51 -5.75 -16.66 -0.10
N LEU A 52 -6.12 -15.96 0.98
CA LEU A 52 -6.18 -14.50 1.00
C LEU A 52 -4.78 -13.88 0.81
N ALA A 53 -3.73 -14.55 1.31
CA ALA A 53 -2.36 -14.09 1.10
C ALA A 53 -1.95 -14.15 -0.38
N ASN A 54 -2.38 -15.17 -1.13
CA ASN A 54 -2.11 -15.29 -2.55
C ASN A 54 -2.80 -14.17 -3.35
N GLU A 55 -4.07 -13.89 -3.07
CA GLU A 55 -4.79 -12.79 -3.72
C GLU A 55 -4.13 -11.43 -3.48
N VAL A 56 -3.72 -11.18 -2.23
CA VAL A 56 -2.99 -9.95 -1.87
C VAL A 56 -1.65 -9.88 -2.60
N LYS A 57 -0.94 -11.01 -2.72
CA LYS A 57 0.36 -11.08 -3.40
C LYS A 57 0.24 -10.68 -4.87
N ASP A 58 -0.77 -11.16 -5.58
CA ASP A 58 -1.02 -10.80 -6.98
C ASP A 58 -1.23 -9.28 -7.15
N ILE A 59 -2.00 -8.67 -6.24
CA ILE A 59 -2.23 -7.21 -6.23
C ILE A 59 -0.93 -6.46 -5.94
N LEU A 60 -0.09 -6.95 -5.01
CA LEU A 60 1.20 -6.35 -4.71
C LEU A 60 2.15 -6.44 -5.91
N ASP A 61 2.17 -7.57 -6.61
CA ASP A 61 3.02 -7.78 -7.77
C ASP A 61 2.57 -6.97 -8.98
N TYR A 62 1.25 -6.82 -9.20
CA TYR A 62 0.72 -5.84 -10.14
C TYR A 62 1.19 -4.41 -9.82
N HIS A 63 1.11 -4.00 -8.56
CA HIS A 63 1.61 -2.67 -8.17
C HIS A 63 3.12 -2.50 -8.32
N LYS A 64 3.91 -3.57 -8.21
CA LYS A 64 5.35 -3.54 -8.50
C LYS A 64 5.59 -3.38 -10.00
N SER A 65 4.85 -4.10 -10.85
CA SER A 65 5.03 -4.03 -12.30
C SER A 65 4.75 -2.62 -12.83
N ILE A 66 3.70 -1.94 -12.35
CA ILE A 66 3.37 -0.57 -12.77
C ILE A 66 4.13 0.53 -12.02
N ARG A 67 4.99 0.19 -11.05
CA ARG A 67 5.65 1.17 -10.16
C ARG A 67 6.45 2.21 -10.94
N HIS A 68 7.12 1.79 -12.02
CA HIS A 68 7.97 2.66 -12.83
C HIS A 68 7.16 3.78 -13.51
N LEU A 69 5.96 3.47 -14.02
CA LEU A 69 5.04 4.46 -14.59
C LEU A 69 4.67 5.54 -13.55
N ARG A 70 4.28 5.09 -12.36
CA ARG A 70 3.93 5.99 -11.24
C ARG A 70 5.13 6.79 -10.75
N GLY A 71 6.33 6.22 -10.82
CA GLY A 71 7.58 6.92 -10.52
C GLY A 71 7.84 8.07 -11.49
N GLY A 72 7.65 7.84 -12.79
CA GLY A 72 7.75 8.88 -13.82
C GLY A 72 6.74 10.02 -13.61
N GLU A 73 5.48 9.68 -13.31
CA GLU A 73 4.45 10.66 -12.98
C GLU A 73 4.79 11.48 -11.72
N ALA A 74 5.33 10.82 -10.68
CA ALA A 74 5.74 11.49 -9.45
C ALA A 74 6.84 12.52 -9.70
N THR A 75 7.84 12.19 -10.52
CA THR A 75 8.90 13.13 -10.92
C THR A 75 8.32 14.30 -11.71
N LYS A 76 7.48 14.04 -12.70
CA LYS A 76 6.80 15.09 -13.49
C LYS A 76 5.99 16.04 -12.60
N MET A 77 5.25 15.50 -11.63
CA MET A 77 4.48 16.32 -10.69
C MET A 77 5.37 17.13 -9.74
N LYS A 78 6.50 16.58 -9.29
CA LYS A 78 7.46 17.30 -8.45
C LYS A 78 7.93 18.58 -9.14
N TYR A 79 8.43 18.48 -10.37
CA TYR A 79 8.93 19.66 -11.10
C TYR A 79 7.82 20.65 -11.47
N LYS A 80 6.64 20.18 -11.91
CA LYS A 80 5.49 21.07 -12.16
C LYS A 80 5.04 21.84 -10.92
N ARG A 81 5.15 21.23 -9.74
CA ARG A 81 4.81 21.89 -8.49
C ARG A 81 5.85 22.96 -8.14
N THR A 82 7.13 22.64 -8.32
CA THR A 82 8.23 23.60 -8.15
C THR A 82 8.08 24.81 -9.09
N GLU A 83 7.75 24.60 -10.37
CA GLU A 83 7.51 25.68 -11.34
C GLU A 83 6.36 26.61 -10.90
N ARG A 84 5.24 26.06 -10.42
CA ARG A 84 4.12 26.87 -9.91
C ARG A 84 4.46 27.63 -8.63
N GLU A 85 5.22 27.02 -7.73
CA GLU A 85 5.67 27.67 -6.50
C GLU A 85 6.61 28.85 -6.83
N GLU A 86 7.47 28.73 -7.86
CA GLU A 86 8.32 29.82 -8.36
C GLU A 86 7.53 30.95 -9.05
N GLU A 87 6.45 30.64 -9.78
CA GLU A 87 5.56 31.65 -10.37
C GLU A 87 4.78 32.44 -9.32
N THR A 88 4.35 31.81 -8.22
CA THR A 88 3.59 32.50 -7.16
C THR A 88 4.42 33.42 -6.26
N VAL A 89 5.75 33.32 -6.33
CA VAL A 89 6.70 34.10 -5.51
C VAL A 89 7.28 35.31 -6.28
N LYS A 90 7.06 35.37 -7.60
CA LYS A 90 7.41 36.53 -8.45
C LYS A 90 6.24 37.49 -8.57
#